data_AF-A0A4R9J3N6-F1
#
_entry.id   AF-A0A4R9J3N6-F1
#
_cell.length_a   1.000
_cell.length_b   1.000
_cell.length_c   1.000
_cell.angle_alpha   90.00
_cell.angle_beta   90.00
_cell.angle_gamma   90.00
#
_symmetry.space_group_name_H-M   'P 1'
#
loop_
_entity.id
_entity.type
_entity.pdbx_description
1 polymer ?
#
loop_
_entity_poly.entity_id
_entity_poly.type
_entity_poly.pdbx_seq_one_letter_code
_entity_poly.pdbx_strand_id
1 'polypeptide(L)'
;MNLRKNLSYIRIYFVTLILFFLNVSIINCASAPAYKDVNASVKYLLNDAERLIQEKKYGEASESLRAVFRIYPEDAKAELLWDKLPEIWQRRTKYDNALGPGLSRRSPEESGFFERLAWYIPDRLLDLFDIYSVNVMVGPQIGASVWYTRAIQTTLYAGKTVSFGWSQKRNLGISEESSAEYAFFGFGGAAIHGRRIGTGRRAYAGTWDGFFVHMPSNPLYVNYRDYWSAGSKVGLVLIGAEVEVHYTELADFLAGFFLVDFMEDDFATTNSIRFNREQEDHLYRVINAADRYNERQMNEFRNAFPESEKIQETENQDFQIIVPKGKNKKPN
;
A
#
# COMPACT_ATOMS: atom_id res chain seq x y z
N MET A 1 -39.28 -9.10 -41.10
CA MET A 1 -39.37 -8.15 -39.96
C MET A 1 -38.26 -8.31 -38.89
N ASN A 2 -37.43 -9.37 -38.92
CA ASN A 2 -36.39 -9.62 -37.90
C ASN A 2 -35.03 -8.91 -38.13
N LEU A 3 -34.64 -8.60 -39.38
CA LEU A 3 -33.32 -7.98 -39.64
C LEU A 3 -33.19 -6.55 -39.07
N ARG A 4 -34.28 -5.77 -39.10
CA ARG A 4 -34.28 -4.39 -38.59
C ARG A 4 -34.09 -4.31 -37.07
N LYS A 5 -34.58 -5.32 -36.33
CA LYS A 5 -34.38 -5.41 -34.87
C LYS A 5 -32.93 -5.73 -34.52
N ASN A 6 -32.31 -6.69 -35.21
CA ASN A 6 -30.91 -7.07 -34.96
C ASN A 6 -29.93 -5.93 -35.24
N LEU A 7 -30.16 -5.12 -36.28
CA LEU A 7 -29.33 -3.94 -36.55
C LEU A 7 -29.41 -2.86 -35.46
N SER A 8 -30.56 -2.75 -34.80
CA SER A 8 -30.77 -1.80 -33.69
C SER A 8 -29.98 -2.21 -32.45
N TYR A 9 -29.94 -3.51 -32.12
CA TYR A 9 -29.17 -4.01 -30.97
C TYR A 9 -27.67 -3.84 -31.14
N ILE A 10 -27.15 -4.07 -32.36
CA ILE A 10 -25.72 -3.88 -32.66
C ILE A 10 -25.31 -2.41 -32.48
N ARG A 11 -26.15 -1.46 -32.94
CA ARG A 11 -25.88 -0.02 -32.76
C ARG A 11 -25.89 0.38 -31.29
N ILE A 12 -26.84 -0.13 -30.51
CA ILE A 12 -26.91 0.14 -29.07
C ILE A 12 -25.64 -0.39 -28.38
N TYR A 13 -25.24 -1.63 -28.70
CA TYR A 13 -24.04 -2.25 -28.13
C TYR A 13 -22.75 -1.48 -28.48
N PHE A 14 -22.64 -0.98 -29.71
CA PHE A 14 -21.47 -0.20 -30.14
C PHE A 14 -21.42 1.16 -29.45
N VAL A 15 -22.57 1.82 -29.23
CA VAL A 15 -22.65 3.09 -28.50
C VAL A 15 -22.32 2.90 -27.02
N THR A 16 -22.82 1.86 -26.37
CA THR A 16 -22.43 1.55 -24.97
C THR A 16 -20.96 1.19 -24.86
N LEU A 17 -20.39 0.44 -25.81
CA LEU A 17 -18.97 0.13 -25.85
C LEU A 17 -18.10 1.40 -26.03
N ILE A 18 -18.50 2.32 -26.90
CA ILE A 18 -17.79 3.60 -27.08
C ILE A 18 -17.88 4.46 -25.81
N LEU A 19 -19.07 4.58 -25.21
CA LEU A 19 -19.25 5.30 -23.95
C LEU A 19 -18.44 4.65 -22.82
N PHE A 20 -18.33 3.32 -22.82
CA PHE A 20 -17.49 2.57 -21.89
C PHE A 20 -16.01 2.94 -22.05
N PHE A 21 -15.47 2.87 -23.27
CA PHE A 21 -14.08 3.23 -23.56
C PHE A 21 -13.78 4.72 -23.28
N LEU A 22 -14.74 5.62 -23.54
CA LEU A 22 -14.62 7.04 -23.19
C LEU A 22 -14.57 7.25 -21.67
N ASN A 23 -15.42 6.58 -20.89
CA ASN A 23 -15.40 6.68 -19.44
C ASN A 23 -14.12 6.06 -18.83
N VAL A 24 -13.62 4.96 -19.39
CA VAL A 24 -12.33 4.36 -18.98
C VAL A 24 -11.16 5.31 -19.25
N SER A 25 -11.20 6.04 -20.37
CA SER A 25 -10.14 6.98 -20.76
C SER A 25 -10.12 8.27 -19.92
N ILE A 26 -11.28 8.73 -19.43
CA ILE A 26 -11.39 10.01 -18.69
C ILE A 26 -10.94 9.87 -17.22
N ILE A 27 -11.00 8.67 -16.63
CA ILE A 27 -10.78 8.49 -15.18
C ILE A 27 -9.29 8.35 -14.81
N ASN A 28 -8.38 8.13 -15.77
CA ASN A 28 -6.95 7.92 -15.47
C ASN A 28 -6.05 9.17 -15.62
N CYS A 29 -6.63 10.35 -15.84
CA CYS A 29 -5.87 11.61 -15.97
C CYS A 29 -5.55 12.29 -14.62
N ALA A 30 -5.14 11.53 -13.61
CA ALA A 30 -4.45 12.14 -12.48
C ALA A 30 -2.97 12.33 -12.88
N SER A 31 -2.55 13.56 -13.09
CA SER A 31 -1.16 13.88 -13.42
C SER A 31 -0.23 13.43 -12.29
N ALA A 32 0.93 12.87 -12.64
CA ALA A 32 1.98 12.62 -11.66
C ALA A 32 2.35 13.93 -10.93
N PRO A 33 2.69 13.87 -9.62
CA PRO A 33 3.03 15.08 -8.87
C PRO A 33 4.26 15.77 -9.49
N ALA A 34 4.36 17.09 -9.36
CA ALA A 34 5.48 17.84 -9.93
C ALA A 34 6.78 17.60 -9.13
N TYR A 35 7.92 17.50 -9.82
CA TYR A 35 9.22 17.20 -9.19
C TYR A 35 9.56 18.15 -8.03
N LYS A 36 9.28 19.45 -8.17
CA LYS A 36 9.55 20.45 -7.12
C LYS A 36 8.75 20.17 -5.84
N ASP A 37 7.48 19.77 -5.98
CA ASP A 37 6.58 19.53 -4.85
C ASP A 37 6.94 18.22 -4.13
N VAL A 38 7.36 17.21 -4.89
CA VAL A 38 7.88 15.96 -4.33
C VAL A 38 9.15 16.21 -3.53
N ASN A 39 10.12 16.95 -4.09
CA ASN A 39 11.35 17.28 -3.36
C ASN A 39 11.09 18.13 -2.10
N ALA A 40 10.17 19.10 -2.18
CA ALA A 40 9.75 19.87 -1.00
C ALA A 40 9.14 18.96 0.08
N SER A 41 8.32 17.98 -0.34
CA SER A 41 7.70 17.01 0.56
C SER A 41 8.74 16.05 1.17
N VAL A 42 9.73 15.59 0.40
CA VAL A 42 10.84 14.77 0.95
C VAL A 42 11.61 15.54 2.03
N LYS A 43 11.96 16.81 1.77
CA LYS A 43 12.64 17.65 2.76
C LYS A 43 11.79 17.87 4.02
N TYR A 44 10.49 18.07 3.85
CA TYR A 44 9.56 18.15 4.97
C TYR A 44 9.59 16.85 5.79
N LEU A 45 9.42 15.68 5.14
CA LEU A 45 9.39 14.38 5.83
C LEU A 45 10.71 14.06 6.55
N LEU A 46 11.87 14.44 6.00
CA LEU A 46 13.16 14.27 6.67
C LEU A 46 13.28 15.12 7.94
N ASN A 47 12.88 16.40 7.87
CA ASN A 47 12.91 17.29 9.03
C ASN A 47 11.85 16.88 10.07
N ASP A 48 10.70 16.42 9.60
CA ASP A 48 9.63 15.93 10.45
C ASP A 48 10.02 14.64 11.16
N ALA A 49 10.65 13.68 10.46
CA ALA A 49 11.18 12.46 11.04
C ALA A 49 12.22 12.76 12.14
N GLU A 50 13.11 13.72 11.90
CA GLU A 50 14.08 14.17 12.91
C GLU A 50 13.40 14.69 14.18
N ARG A 51 12.37 15.54 14.02
CA ARG A 51 11.54 16.03 15.15
C ARG A 51 10.82 14.88 15.86
N LEU A 52 10.20 13.97 15.10
CA LEU A 52 9.45 12.84 15.65
C LEU A 52 10.35 11.87 16.44
N ILE A 53 11.59 11.64 15.98
CA ILE A 53 12.59 10.87 16.72
C ILE A 53 12.92 11.53 18.06
N GLN A 54 13.09 12.86 18.10
CA GLN A 54 13.31 13.61 19.34
C GLN A 54 12.11 13.51 20.29
N GLU A 55 10.90 13.51 19.76
CA GLU A 55 9.64 13.31 20.50
C GLU A 55 9.39 11.84 20.88
N LYS A 56 10.29 10.91 20.54
CA LYS A 56 10.14 9.46 20.71
C LYS A 56 8.93 8.85 19.99
N LYS A 57 8.41 9.54 18.97
CA LYS A 57 7.34 9.08 18.06
C LYS A 57 7.95 8.29 16.91
N TYR A 58 8.57 7.16 17.27
CA TYR A 58 9.37 6.37 16.33
C TYR A 58 8.54 5.75 15.20
N GLY A 59 7.25 5.44 15.44
CA GLY A 59 6.37 4.88 14.42
C GLY A 59 6.09 5.85 13.28
N GLU A 60 5.68 7.07 13.63
CA GLU A 60 5.49 8.18 12.69
C GLU A 60 6.80 8.48 11.93
N ALA A 61 7.93 8.53 12.64
CA ALA A 61 9.23 8.78 12.02
C ALA A 61 9.62 7.68 11.02
N SER A 62 9.38 6.41 11.37
CA SER A 62 9.70 5.26 10.51
C SER A 62 8.92 5.30 9.20
N GLU A 63 7.63 5.65 9.23
CA GLU A 63 6.81 5.74 8.03
C GLU A 63 7.20 6.95 7.15
N SER A 64 7.58 8.08 7.76
CA SER A 64 8.15 9.23 7.03
C SER A 64 9.45 8.85 6.32
N LEU A 65 10.38 8.19 7.02
CA LEU A 65 11.64 7.74 6.43
C LEU A 65 11.43 6.67 5.36
N ARG A 66 10.50 5.74 5.57
CA ARG A 66 10.14 4.73 4.56
C ARG A 66 9.70 5.37 3.27
N ALA A 67 8.82 6.39 3.32
CA ALA A 67 8.40 7.12 2.12
C ALA A 67 9.60 7.79 1.41
N VAL A 68 10.54 8.36 2.16
CA VAL A 68 11.76 8.96 1.60
C VAL A 68 12.64 7.90 0.93
N PHE A 69 12.87 6.75 1.56
CA PHE A 69 13.69 5.66 0.98
C PHE A 69 13.13 5.11 -0.34
N ARG A 70 11.82 5.21 -0.58
CA ARG A 70 11.23 4.83 -1.88
C ARG A 70 11.68 5.74 -3.03
N ILE A 71 11.95 7.01 -2.73
CA ILE A 71 12.42 7.99 -3.70
C ILE A 71 13.95 8.05 -3.75
N TYR A 72 14.59 8.05 -2.58
CA TYR A 72 16.04 8.15 -2.40
C TYR A 72 16.55 7.01 -1.50
N PRO A 73 16.85 5.84 -2.07
CA PRO A 73 17.27 4.68 -1.30
C PRO A 73 18.58 4.86 -0.53
N GLU A 74 19.44 5.80 -0.95
CA GLU A 74 20.79 6.00 -0.39
C GLU A 74 20.99 7.39 0.26
N ASP A 75 19.90 8.11 0.55
CA ASP A 75 20.00 9.47 1.14
C ASP A 75 20.70 9.45 2.50
N ALA A 76 21.81 10.19 2.62
CA ALA A 76 22.64 10.16 3.82
C ALA A 76 21.92 10.67 5.07
N LYS A 77 21.08 11.70 4.95
CA LYS A 77 20.27 12.19 6.07
C LYS A 77 19.24 11.14 6.49
N ALA A 78 18.55 10.51 5.54
CA ALA A 78 17.60 9.44 5.83
C ALA A 78 18.26 8.27 6.57
N GLU A 79 19.44 7.84 6.12
CA GLU A 79 20.25 6.78 6.75
C GLU A 79 20.63 7.15 8.19
N LEU A 80 21.16 8.35 8.42
CA LEU A 80 21.54 8.81 9.76
C LEU A 80 20.33 8.89 10.71
N LEU A 81 19.15 9.26 10.21
CA LEU A 81 17.93 9.26 11.01
C LEU A 81 17.40 7.85 11.25
N TRP A 82 17.55 6.95 10.28
CA TRP A 82 17.19 5.53 10.42
C TRP A 82 18.05 4.85 11.48
N ASP A 83 19.36 5.10 11.54
CA ASP A 83 20.27 4.58 12.57
C ASP A 83 19.88 5.03 13.99
N LYS A 84 19.22 6.19 14.12
CA LYS A 84 18.71 6.70 15.41
C LYS A 84 17.41 6.04 15.86
N LEU A 85 16.73 5.28 15.00
CA LEU A 85 15.53 4.54 15.37
C LEU A 85 15.91 3.31 16.22
N PRO A 86 15.05 2.88 17.16
CA PRO A 86 15.20 1.57 17.78
C PRO A 86 15.16 0.44 16.74
N GLU A 87 15.84 -0.68 17.01
CA GLU A 87 15.99 -1.82 16.08
C GLU A 87 14.66 -2.34 15.52
N ILE A 88 13.59 -2.34 16.34
CA ILE A 88 12.24 -2.74 15.91
C ILE A 88 11.77 -1.85 14.74
N TRP A 89 11.97 -0.55 14.83
CA TRP A 89 11.56 0.43 13.83
C TRP A 89 12.49 0.46 12.62
N GLN A 90 13.79 0.22 12.82
CA GLN A 90 14.75 0.09 11.74
C GLN A 90 14.33 -1.02 10.75
N ARG A 91 13.98 -2.20 11.28
CA ARG A 91 13.52 -3.35 10.48
C ARG A 91 12.26 -3.03 9.68
N ARG A 92 11.30 -2.30 10.28
CA ARG A 92 10.03 -1.92 9.62
C ARG A 92 10.17 -0.83 8.55
N THR A 93 11.26 -0.06 8.58
CA THR A 93 11.44 1.10 7.69
C THR A 93 11.89 0.69 6.29
N LYS A 94 12.88 -0.21 6.18
CA LYS A 94 13.48 -0.60 4.89
C LYS A 94 12.97 -1.93 4.33
N TYR A 95 12.56 -2.85 5.21
CA TYR A 95 12.17 -4.19 4.80
C TYR A 95 10.66 -4.32 4.76
N ASP A 96 10.14 -4.57 3.56
CA ASP A 96 8.76 -4.98 3.35
C ASP A 96 8.59 -6.41 3.93
N ASN A 97 7.69 -6.57 4.91
CA ASN A 97 7.51 -7.86 5.59
C ASN A 97 6.70 -8.83 4.73
N ALA A 98 7.20 -10.06 4.58
CA ALA A 98 6.56 -11.16 3.85
C ALA A 98 5.28 -11.71 4.52
N LEU A 99 4.96 -11.27 5.74
CA LEU A 99 3.66 -11.51 6.39
C LEU A 99 2.49 -10.78 5.71
N GLY A 100 2.78 -9.98 4.68
CA GLY A 100 1.79 -9.39 3.80
C GLY A 100 1.15 -8.12 4.37
N PRO A 101 -0.05 -7.73 3.90
CA PRO A 101 -0.73 -6.55 4.41
C PRO A 101 -1.16 -6.72 5.87
N GLY A 102 -1.10 -7.93 6.42
CA GLY A 102 -1.58 -8.25 7.76
C GLY A 102 -0.76 -7.62 8.88
N LEU A 103 0.58 -7.54 8.75
CA LEU A 103 1.40 -6.87 9.76
C LEU A 103 0.93 -5.42 9.96
N SER A 104 0.52 -5.10 11.17
CA SER A 104 0.02 -3.79 11.53
C SER A 104 1.13 -2.75 11.48
N ARG A 105 0.77 -1.53 11.06
CA ARG A 105 1.65 -0.36 11.11
C ARG A 105 1.24 0.48 12.31
N ARG A 106 1.40 -0.09 13.50
CA ARG A 106 1.07 0.51 14.79
C ARG A 106 2.31 0.64 15.66
N SER A 107 2.30 1.63 16.55
CA SER A 107 3.34 1.83 17.55
C SER A 107 3.14 0.85 18.69
N PRO A 108 4.18 0.14 19.17
CA PRO A 108 4.10 -0.52 20.45
C PRO A 108 3.72 0.48 21.55
N GLU A 109 2.90 0.03 22.50
CA GLU A 109 2.46 0.79 23.66
C GLU A 109 2.69 -0.02 24.94
N GLU A 110 3.17 0.66 25.97
CA GLU A 110 3.30 0.08 27.31
C GLU A 110 1.96 0.22 28.05
N SER A 111 1.08 -0.76 27.87
CA SER A 111 -0.16 -0.87 28.63
C SER A 111 0.04 -1.59 29.98
N GLY A 112 -0.75 -1.20 30.96
CA GLY A 112 -0.78 -1.86 32.27
C GLY A 112 -1.44 -3.24 32.22
N PHE A 113 -1.15 -4.09 33.21
CA PHE A 113 -1.73 -5.45 33.30
C PHE A 113 -3.26 -5.47 33.21
N PHE A 114 -3.94 -4.57 33.93
CA PHE A 114 -5.41 -4.50 33.94
C PHE A 114 -6.00 -4.04 32.61
N GLU A 115 -5.29 -3.19 31.89
CA GLU A 115 -5.71 -2.73 30.56
C GLU A 115 -5.60 -3.88 29.55
N ARG A 116 -4.49 -4.64 29.58
CA ARG A 116 -4.35 -5.87 28.78
C ARG A 116 -5.45 -6.88 29.09
N LEU A 117 -5.77 -7.06 30.36
CA LEU A 117 -6.84 -7.96 30.77
C LEU A 117 -8.22 -7.49 30.28
N ALA A 118 -8.48 -6.18 30.30
CA ALA A 118 -9.72 -5.60 29.79
C ALA A 118 -9.85 -5.74 28.27
N TRP A 119 -8.74 -5.58 27.54
CA TRP A 119 -8.67 -5.73 26.09
C TRP A 119 -8.57 -7.18 25.61
N TYR A 120 -8.23 -8.14 26.46
CA TYR A 120 -8.05 -9.54 26.06
C TYR A 120 -9.24 -10.10 25.26
N ILE A 121 -10.46 -9.99 25.80
CA ILE A 121 -11.67 -10.49 25.10
C ILE A 121 -11.98 -9.66 23.84
N PRO A 122 -12.02 -8.31 23.91
CA PRO A 122 -12.20 -7.49 22.71
C PRO A 122 -11.22 -7.78 21.58
N ASP A 123 -9.92 -7.86 21.86
CA ASP A 123 -8.88 -8.12 20.84
C ASP A 123 -9.15 -9.47 20.15
N ARG A 124 -9.38 -10.55 20.92
CA ARG A 124 -9.70 -11.87 20.33
C ARG A 124 -10.94 -11.87 19.45
N LEU A 125 -11.96 -11.09 19.81
CA LEU A 125 -13.16 -10.95 18.96
C LEU A 125 -12.86 -10.22 17.66
N LEU A 126 -11.97 -9.22 17.71
CA LEU A 126 -11.60 -8.47 16.53
C LEU A 126 -10.73 -9.31 15.58
N ASP A 127 -9.78 -10.09 16.09
CA ASP A 127 -8.95 -10.97 15.26
C ASP A 127 -9.80 -12.06 14.60
N LEU A 128 -10.81 -12.57 15.30
CA LEU A 128 -11.79 -13.50 14.73
C LEU A 128 -12.50 -12.91 13.50
N PHE A 129 -12.80 -11.60 13.50
CA PHE A 129 -13.39 -10.93 12.36
C PHE A 129 -12.39 -10.65 11.23
N ASP A 130 -11.10 -10.53 11.54
CA ASP A 130 -10.05 -10.33 10.53
C ASP A 130 -9.72 -11.60 9.73
N ILE A 131 -10.13 -12.78 10.21
CA ILE A 131 -9.96 -14.06 9.49
C ILE A 131 -10.67 -14.06 8.14
N TYR A 132 -11.80 -13.35 7.99
CA TYR A 132 -12.64 -13.43 6.80
C TYR A 132 -12.73 -12.09 6.08
N SER A 133 -12.72 -12.11 4.75
CA SER A 133 -13.11 -10.98 3.91
C SER A 133 -14.26 -11.39 2.99
N VAL A 134 -15.27 -10.52 2.85
CA VAL A 134 -16.43 -10.73 1.98
C VAL A 134 -16.77 -9.41 1.30
N ASN A 135 -16.69 -9.39 -0.03
CA ASN A 135 -16.97 -8.20 -0.84
C ASN A 135 -17.96 -8.52 -1.97
N VAL A 136 -18.93 -7.62 -2.15
CA VAL A 136 -19.81 -7.59 -3.32
C VAL A 136 -19.28 -6.55 -4.30
N MET A 137 -19.10 -6.94 -5.55
CA MET A 137 -18.47 -6.10 -6.58
C MET A 137 -19.49 -5.67 -7.63
N VAL A 138 -19.50 -4.39 -7.98
CA VAL A 138 -20.32 -3.82 -9.04
C VAL A 138 -19.43 -3.11 -10.05
N GLY A 139 -19.60 -3.42 -11.32
CA GLY A 139 -18.84 -2.81 -12.42
C GLY A 139 -18.47 -3.82 -13.51
N PRO A 140 -17.99 -3.32 -14.66
CA PRO A 140 -17.52 -4.14 -15.79
C PRO A 140 -16.46 -5.15 -15.35
N GLN A 141 -16.79 -6.44 -15.38
CA GLN A 141 -15.87 -7.49 -14.95
C GLN A 141 -16.18 -8.80 -15.65
N ILE A 142 -15.16 -9.62 -15.88
CA ILE A 142 -15.32 -10.97 -16.37
C ILE A 142 -14.19 -11.83 -15.83
N GLY A 143 -14.56 -13.02 -15.34
CA GLY A 143 -13.60 -14.05 -15.03
C GLY A 143 -13.82 -14.67 -13.66
N ALA A 144 -12.88 -15.54 -13.31
CA ALA A 144 -12.88 -16.27 -12.06
C ALA A 144 -11.43 -16.44 -11.58
N SER A 145 -11.28 -16.41 -10.26
CA SER A 145 -10.04 -16.71 -9.56
C SER A 145 -10.37 -17.58 -8.37
N VAL A 146 -9.57 -18.61 -8.17
CA VAL A 146 -9.59 -19.45 -6.97
C VAL A 146 -8.15 -19.65 -6.55
N TRP A 147 -7.87 -19.55 -5.26
CA TRP A 147 -6.53 -19.73 -4.73
C TRP A 147 -6.52 -20.35 -3.35
N TYR A 148 -5.46 -21.10 -3.09
CA TYR A 148 -5.09 -21.67 -1.81
C TYR A 148 -3.67 -21.18 -1.53
N THR A 149 -3.55 -19.94 -1.02
CA THR A 149 -2.37 -19.06 -1.16
C THR A 149 -2.09 -18.62 -2.60
N ARG A 150 -1.38 -17.51 -2.76
CA ARG A 150 -1.00 -17.00 -4.09
C ARG A 150 0.10 -17.83 -4.77
N ALA A 151 0.69 -18.80 -4.06
CA ALA A 151 1.55 -19.84 -4.63
C ALA A 151 0.75 -20.94 -5.37
N ILE A 152 -0.52 -21.15 -5.00
CA ILE A 152 -1.39 -22.17 -5.60
C ILE A 152 -2.70 -21.49 -5.98
N GLN A 153 -2.73 -20.91 -7.17
CA GLN A 153 -3.90 -20.21 -7.69
C GLN A 153 -4.23 -20.63 -9.13
N THR A 154 -5.48 -20.42 -9.52
CA THR A 154 -5.90 -20.42 -10.91
C THR A 154 -6.76 -19.18 -11.09
N THR A 155 -6.24 -18.22 -11.85
CA THR A 155 -6.81 -16.89 -12.01
C THR A 155 -6.90 -16.56 -13.49
N LEU A 156 -8.09 -16.18 -13.94
CA LEU A 156 -8.32 -15.50 -15.21
C LEU A 156 -9.40 -14.46 -14.93
N TYR A 157 -8.99 -13.21 -14.69
CA TYR A 157 -9.89 -12.16 -14.24
C TYR A 157 -9.50 -10.81 -14.84
N ALA A 158 -10.47 -10.08 -15.37
CA ALA A 158 -10.28 -8.70 -15.77
C ALA A 158 -11.52 -7.88 -15.45
N GLY A 159 -11.34 -6.68 -14.91
CA GLY A 159 -12.47 -5.80 -14.62
C GLY A 159 -12.09 -4.48 -13.98
N LYS A 160 -13.06 -3.57 -13.95
CA LYS A 160 -13.04 -2.35 -13.17
C LYS A 160 -14.28 -2.33 -12.29
N THR A 161 -14.09 -2.44 -10.98
CA THR A 161 -15.16 -2.67 -10.04
C THR A 161 -15.10 -1.66 -8.89
N VAL A 162 -16.27 -1.35 -8.37
CA VAL A 162 -16.44 -0.77 -7.05
C VAL A 162 -17.02 -1.89 -6.17
N SER A 163 -16.33 -2.24 -5.10
CA SER A 163 -16.81 -3.24 -4.16
C SER A 163 -17.22 -2.62 -2.83
N PHE A 164 -18.21 -3.25 -2.20
CA PHE A 164 -18.65 -2.95 -0.85
C PHE A 164 -18.61 -4.23 -0.03
N GLY A 165 -18.04 -4.14 1.16
CA GLY A 165 -17.93 -5.31 2.01
C GLY A 165 -17.04 -5.13 3.21
N TRP A 166 -16.84 -6.27 3.87
CA TRP A 166 -15.90 -6.43 4.95
C TRP A 166 -14.58 -6.90 4.36
N SER A 167 -13.55 -6.09 4.48
CA SER A 167 -12.21 -6.39 3.99
C SER A 167 -11.21 -6.43 5.13
N GLN A 168 -10.09 -7.13 4.90
CA GLN A 168 -8.99 -7.30 5.84
C GLN A 168 -8.66 -6.01 6.63
N LYS A 169 -8.29 -6.17 7.91
CA LYS A 169 -8.02 -5.11 8.89
C LYS A 169 -9.24 -4.30 9.27
N ARG A 170 -10.33 -5.00 9.59
CA ARG A 170 -11.55 -4.39 10.15
C ARG A 170 -12.11 -3.28 9.26
N ASN A 171 -11.89 -3.39 7.95
CA ASN A 171 -12.20 -2.34 7.00
C ASN A 171 -13.55 -2.65 6.33
N LEU A 172 -14.62 -2.18 6.98
CA LEU A 172 -15.93 -2.09 6.38
C LEU A 172 -15.98 -0.84 5.50
N GLY A 173 -16.17 -1.01 4.21
CA GLY A 173 -16.15 0.15 3.33
C GLY A 173 -16.34 -0.15 1.86
N ILE A 174 -15.87 0.82 1.07
CA ILE A 174 -15.92 0.82 -0.38
C ILE A 174 -14.50 0.70 -0.89
N SER A 175 -14.27 -0.19 -1.86
CA SER A 175 -13.03 -0.20 -2.63
C SER A 175 -13.29 -0.02 -4.12
N GLU A 176 -12.35 0.60 -4.82
CA GLU A 176 -12.29 0.56 -6.28
C GLU A 176 -11.08 -0.27 -6.67
N GLU A 177 -11.26 -1.17 -7.64
CA GLU A 177 -10.20 -1.99 -8.21
C GLU A 177 -10.35 -2.04 -9.72
N SER A 178 -9.27 -1.75 -10.44
CA SER A 178 -9.08 -2.05 -11.86
C SER A 178 -8.01 -3.12 -11.97
N SER A 179 -8.36 -4.31 -12.41
CA SER A 179 -7.48 -5.47 -12.44
C SER A 179 -7.49 -6.18 -13.79
N ALA A 180 -6.32 -6.69 -14.18
CA ALA A 180 -6.14 -7.65 -15.27
C ALA A 180 -5.13 -8.70 -14.80
N GLU A 181 -5.61 -9.93 -14.65
CA GLU A 181 -4.90 -10.99 -13.96
C GLU A 181 -5.04 -12.32 -14.71
N TYR A 182 -3.91 -13.00 -14.91
CA TYR A 182 -3.86 -14.39 -15.31
C TYR A 182 -2.78 -15.08 -14.49
N ALA A 183 -3.10 -16.20 -13.86
CA ALA A 183 -2.12 -16.97 -13.10
C ALA A 183 -2.51 -18.44 -13.03
N PHE A 184 -1.50 -19.30 -12.99
CA PHE A 184 -1.62 -20.72 -12.75
C PHE A 184 -0.47 -21.16 -11.82
N PHE A 185 -0.83 -21.71 -10.66
CA PHE A 185 0.06 -21.84 -9.51
C PHE A 185 0.72 -20.50 -9.16
N GLY A 186 2.00 -20.50 -8.79
CA GLY A 186 2.75 -19.31 -8.44
C GLY A 186 3.20 -18.49 -9.66
N PHE A 187 2.73 -18.81 -10.87
CA PHE A 187 3.20 -18.18 -12.11
C PHE A 187 2.09 -17.42 -12.82
N GLY A 188 2.36 -16.18 -13.24
CA GLY A 188 1.33 -15.35 -13.85
C GLY A 188 1.70 -13.88 -14.02
N GLY A 189 0.74 -13.11 -14.52
CA GLY A 189 0.77 -11.66 -14.57
C GLY A 189 -0.46 -11.09 -13.89
N ALA A 190 -0.26 -10.15 -12.97
CA ALA A 190 -1.30 -9.35 -12.37
C ALA A 190 -0.93 -7.88 -12.50
N ALA A 191 -1.85 -7.07 -13.02
CA ALA A 191 -1.77 -5.62 -12.99
C ALA A 191 -3.02 -5.11 -12.29
N ILE A 192 -2.84 -4.52 -11.10
CA ILE A 192 -3.94 -4.09 -10.24
C ILE A 192 -3.73 -2.63 -9.85
N HIS A 193 -4.75 -1.82 -10.08
CA HIS A 193 -4.87 -0.48 -9.53
C HIS A 193 -6.03 -0.45 -8.55
N GLY A 194 -5.80 -0.05 -7.31
CA GLY A 194 -6.83 -0.12 -6.28
C GLY A 194 -6.76 0.98 -5.23
N ARG A 195 -7.92 1.31 -4.65
CA ARG A 195 -8.07 2.22 -3.51
C ARG A 195 -9.17 1.71 -2.57
N ARG A 196 -9.02 1.90 -1.24
CA ARG A 196 -10.07 1.55 -0.26
C ARG A 196 -10.37 2.70 0.67
N ILE A 197 -11.64 2.89 0.98
CA ILE A 197 -12.16 3.89 1.92
C ILE A 197 -13.15 3.18 2.84
N GLY A 198 -12.92 3.24 4.15
CA GLY A 198 -13.82 2.60 5.11
C GLY A 198 -13.45 2.90 6.55
N THR A 199 -13.93 2.06 7.47
CA THR A 199 -13.70 2.14 8.92
C THR A 199 -12.26 1.85 9.32
N GLY A 200 -11.53 1.12 8.47
CA GLY A 200 -10.10 0.87 8.65
C GLY A 200 -9.25 2.08 8.23
N ARG A 201 -7.92 1.95 8.34
CA ARG A 201 -6.99 2.95 7.83
C ARG A 201 -7.26 3.18 6.33
N ARG A 202 -7.24 4.44 5.86
CA ARG A 202 -7.33 4.75 4.42
C ARG A 202 -6.27 3.94 3.68
N ALA A 203 -6.70 3.00 2.85
CA ALA A 203 -5.75 2.29 2.00
C ALA A 203 -5.32 3.25 0.89
N TYR A 204 -4.02 3.50 0.81
CA TYR A 204 -3.42 4.33 -0.22
C TYR A 204 -3.82 3.81 -1.60
N ALA A 205 -4.12 4.73 -2.52
CA ALA A 205 -4.32 4.39 -3.92
C ALA A 205 -2.96 4.01 -4.50
N GLY A 206 -2.86 2.81 -5.08
CA GLY A 206 -1.61 2.32 -5.64
C GLY A 206 -1.82 1.53 -6.92
N THR A 207 -0.74 1.38 -7.67
CA THR A 207 -0.65 0.47 -8.80
C THR A 207 0.36 -0.59 -8.43
N TRP A 208 -0.02 -1.85 -8.57
CA TRP A 208 0.79 -2.98 -8.19
C TRP A 208 0.82 -3.99 -9.31
N ASP A 209 2.03 -4.38 -9.69
CA ASP A 209 2.28 -5.34 -10.74
C ASP A 209 2.99 -6.57 -10.16
N GLY A 210 2.43 -7.75 -10.44
CA GLY A 210 3.02 -9.04 -10.11
C GLY A 210 3.28 -9.80 -11.39
N PHE A 211 4.51 -9.72 -11.92
CA PHE A 211 4.89 -10.45 -13.12
C PHE A 211 5.74 -11.67 -12.79
N PHE A 212 5.48 -12.73 -13.53
CA PHE A 212 6.21 -13.97 -13.63
C PHE A 212 6.09 -14.89 -12.41
N VAL A 213 6.54 -14.47 -11.22
CA VAL A 213 6.49 -15.30 -10.01
C VAL A 213 5.83 -14.55 -8.86
N HIS A 214 4.76 -15.12 -8.33
CA HIS A 214 4.05 -14.62 -7.17
C HIS A 214 4.81 -15.01 -5.89
N MET A 215 5.53 -14.04 -5.31
CA MET A 215 6.27 -14.18 -4.05
C MET A 215 5.67 -13.33 -2.94
N PRO A 216 5.75 -13.74 -1.66
CA PRO A 216 5.18 -12.98 -0.54
C PRO A 216 5.83 -11.60 -0.34
N SER A 217 7.06 -11.41 -0.83
CA SER A 217 7.78 -10.13 -0.81
C SER A 217 7.35 -9.17 -1.93
N ASN A 218 6.50 -9.59 -2.87
CA ASN A 218 6.05 -8.70 -3.93
C ASN A 218 5.22 -7.55 -3.33
N PRO A 219 5.44 -6.28 -3.72
CA PRO A 219 4.69 -5.13 -3.22
C PRO A 219 3.16 -5.26 -3.31
N LEU A 220 2.63 -5.97 -4.32
CA LEU A 220 1.22 -6.32 -4.43
C LEU A 220 0.72 -7.05 -3.18
N TYR A 221 1.51 -8.00 -2.69
CA TYR A 221 1.16 -8.86 -1.57
C TYR A 221 1.60 -8.34 -0.22
N VAL A 222 2.47 -7.34 -0.19
CA VAL A 222 2.82 -6.64 1.05
C VAL A 222 1.81 -5.54 1.34
N ASN A 223 1.27 -4.88 0.31
CA ASN A 223 0.52 -3.64 0.51
C ASN A 223 -0.98 -3.74 0.18
N TYR A 224 -1.42 -4.71 -0.63
CA TYR A 224 -2.79 -4.70 -1.16
C TYR A 224 -3.57 -6.01 -0.97
N ARG A 225 -2.97 -7.16 -1.30
CA ARG A 225 -3.60 -8.49 -1.16
C ARG A 225 -2.83 -9.36 -0.21
N ASP A 226 -3.50 -10.25 0.49
CA ASP A 226 -2.83 -11.25 1.31
C ASP A 226 -2.24 -12.36 0.44
N TYR A 227 -0.94 -12.62 0.59
CA TYR A 227 -0.27 -13.74 -0.07
C TYR A 227 -0.77 -15.09 0.47
N TRP A 228 -1.02 -15.13 1.77
CA TRP A 228 -1.27 -16.32 2.55
C TRP A 228 -2.76 -16.65 2.65
N SER A 229 -3.65 -15.89 2.00
CA SER A 229 -5.08 -16.16 2.03
C SER A 229 -5.47 -17.34 1.13
N ALA A 230 -6.61 -17.95 1.42
CA ALA A 230 -7.33 -18.79 0.47
C ALA A 230 -8.66 -18.14 0.13
N GLY A 231 -9.11 -18.22 -1.11
CA GLY A 231 -10.30 -17.50 -1.51
C GLY A 231 -10.75 -17.76 -2.92
N SER A 232 -11.83 -17.06 -3.27
CA SER A 232 -12.35 -17.05 -4.62
C SER A 232 -12.91 -15.69 -4.97
N LYS A 233 -12.79 -15.34 -6.24
CA LYS A 233 -13.31 -14.12 -6.84
C LYS A 233 -13.98 -14.46 -8.15
N VAL A 234 -15.23 -14.06 -8.33
CA VAL A 234 -15.98 -14.29 -9.56
C VAL A 234 -16.65 -13.00 -9.99
N GLY A 235 -16.58 -12.72 -11.28
CA GLY A 235 -17.19 -11.54 -11.89
C GLY A 235 -17.86 -11.91 -13.20
N LEU A 236 -19.11 -11.49 -13.37
CA LEU A 236 -19.87 -11.69 -14.59
C LEU A 236 -20.55 -10.39 -15.03
N VAL A 237 -19.99 -9.79 -16.07
CA VAL A 237 -20.42 -8.56 -16.75
C VAL A 237 -20.47 -7.35 -15.82
N LEU A 238 -21.41 -7.27 -14.88
CA LEU A 238 -21.60 -6.13 -13.98
C LEU A 238 -21.58 -6.48 -12.49
N ILE A 239 -21.74 -7.75 -12.12
CA ILE A 239 -21.85 -8.17 -10.72
C ILE A 239 -20.80 -9.23 -10.45
N GLY A 240 -20.22 -9.18 -9.26
CA GLY A 240 -19.27 -10.17 -8.80
C GLY A 240 -19.24 -10.26 -7.28
N ALA A 241 -18.52 -11.25 -6.78
CA ALA A 241 -18.31 -11.46 -5.37
C ALA A 241 -16.89 -11.98 -5.13
N GLU A 242 -16.33 -11.61 -3.99
CA GLU A 242 -15.01 -12.02 -3.53
C GLU A 242 -15.10 -12.45 -2.07
N VAL A 243 -14.55 -13.62 -1.77
CA VAL A 243 -14.47 -14.16 -0.42
C VAL A 243 -13.06 -14.65 -0.17
N GLU A 244 -12.49 -14.28 0.98
CA GLU A 244 -11.15 -14.71 1.40
C GLU A 244 -11.15 -15.17 2.86
N VAL A 245 -10.24 -16.09 3.15
CA VAL A 245 -9.86 -16.55 4.50
C VAL A 245 -8.37 -16.28 4.67
N HIS A 246 -7.99 -15.55 5.72
CA HIS A 246 -6.64 -15.09 5.99
C HIS A 246 -5.93 -15.99 7.01
N TYR A 247 -4.95 -16.79 6.56
CA TYR A 247 -4.27 -17.74 7.44
C TYR A 247 -3.33 -17.10 8.45
N THR A 248 -2.76 -15.94 8.13
CA THR A 248 -1.93 -15.17 9.07
C THR A 248 -2.78 -14.64 10.22
N GLU A 249 -3.96 -14.09 9.95
CA GLU A 249 -4.91 -13.63 10.97
C GLU A 249 -5.47 -14.79 11.79
N LEU A 250 -5.72 -15.95 11.18
CA LEU A 250 -6.14 -17.16 11.91
C LEU A 250 -5.04 -17.62 12.88
N ALA A 251 -3.78 -17.60 12.44
CA ALA A 251 -2.66 -17.96 13.30
C ALA A 251 -2.49 -16.96 14.44
N ASP A 252 -2.73 -15.67 14.22
CA ASP A 252 -2.64 -14.62 15.24
C ASP A 252 -3.75 -14.76 16.29
N PHE A 253 -4.99 -14.94 15.84
CA PHE A 253 -6.12 -15.26 16.71
C PHE A 253 -5.83 -16.46 17.63
N LEU A 254 -5.23 -17.54 17.08
CA LEU A 254 -4.86 -18.71 17.87
C LEU A 254 -3.70 -18.43 18.83
N ALA A 255 -2.70 -17.66 18.38
CA ALA A 255 -1.54 -17.31 19.17
C ALA A 255 -1.90 -16.42 20.37
N GLY A 256 -2.87 -15.52 20.21
CA GLY A 256 -3.22 -14.60 21.29
C GLY A 256 -4.03 -15.21 22.42
N PHE A 257 -4.58 -16.42 22.29
CA PHE A 257 -5.00 -17.21 23.46
C PHE A 257 -3.84 -17.50 24.43
N PHE A 258 -2.60 -17.47 23.92
CA PHE A 258 -1.36 -17.60 24.68
C PHE A 258 -0.65 -16.25 24.88
N LEU A 259 -1.37 -15.13 24.70
CA LEU A 259 -0.86 -13.75 24.83
C LEU A 259 0.29 -13.42 23.85
N VAL A 260 0.30 -14.07 22.69
CA VAL A 260 1.25 -13.79 21.60
C VAL A 260 0.50 -13.07 20.48
N ASP A 261 0.98 -11.88 20.14
CA ASP A 261 0.48 -11.02 19.05
C ASP A 261 1.65 -10.79 18.09
N PHE A 262 1.63 -11.45 16.92
CA PHE A 262 2.69 -11.31 15.92
C PHE A 262 2.25 -10.45 14.74
N MET A 263 0.95 -10.20 14.60
CA MET A 263 0.39 -9.25 13.64
C MET A 263 0.48 -7.81 14.14
N GLU A 264 0.72 -7.63 15.43
CA GLU A 264 0.93 -6.37 16.14
C GLU A 264 -0.27 -5.42 16.04
N ASP A 265 -1.49 -5.96 15.98
CA ASP A 265 -2.72 -5.17 15.80
C ASP A 265 -3.68 -5.14 16.99
N ASP A 266 -3.31 -5.80 18.10
CA ASP A 266 -3.98 -5.71 19.40
C ASP A 266 -4.02 -4.28 19.92
N PHE A 267 -5.18 -3.84 20.40
CA PHE A 267 -5.29 -2.55 21.09
C PHE A 267 -4.65 -2.59 22.48
N ALA A 268 -4.54 -3.76 23.10
CA ALA A 268 -3.84 -3.93 24.35
C ALA A 268 -2.36 -3.54 24.26
N THR A 269 -1.68 -3.76 23.15
CA THR A 269 -0.21 -3.66 23.06
C THR A 269 0.25 -2.61 22.07
N THR A 270 -0.65 -2.08 21.24
CA THR A 270 -0.29 -1.18 20.16
C THR A 270 -1.26 -0.03 19.96
N ASN A 271 -0.72 1.09 19.48
CA ASN A 271 -1.42 2.32 19.19
C ASN A 271 -1.36 2.69 17.71
N SER A 272 -2.42 3.34 17.21
CA SER A 272 -2.41 3.86 15.85
C SER A 272 -1.37 4.95 15.67
N ILE A 273 -0.63 4.87 14.55
CA ILE A 273 0.26 5.96 14.11
C ILE A 273 -0.63 7.14 13.70
N ARG A 274 -0.34 8.33 14.23
CA ARG A 274 -1.18 9.52 14.01
C ARG A 274 -0.40 10.58 13.23
N PHE A 275 -0.86 10.84 12.01
CA PHE A 275 -0.38 11.96 11.21
C PHE A 275 -1.39 13.10 11.25
N ASN A 276 -0.87 14.33 11.29
CA ASN A 276 -1.68 15.50 10.99
C ASN A 276 -1.91 15.60 9.48
N ARG A 277 -2.86 16.45 9.06
CA ARG A 277 -3.24 16.58 7.64
C ARG A 277 -2.10 17.03 6.72
N GLU A 278 -1.16 17.83 7.23
CA GLU A 278 0.00 18.30 6.48
C GLU A 278 1.00 17.14 6.24
N GLN A 279 1.31 16.38 7.29
CA GLN A 279 2.12 15.16 7.21
C GLN A 279 1.49 14.15 6.25
N GLU A 280 0.17 13.93 6.33
CA GLU A 280 -0.55 13.04 5.41
C GLU A 280 -0.41 13.47 3.95
N ASP A 281 -0.52 14.76 3.66
CA ASP A 281 -0.40 15.30 2.30
C ASP A 281 1.03 15.13 1.75
N HIS A 282 2.06 15.40 2.57
CA HIS A 282 3.45 15.16 2.17
C HIS A 282 3.77 13.67 1.97
N LEU A 283 3.31 12.80 2.87
CA LEU A 283 3.40 11.34 2.71
C LEU A 283 2.74 10.89 1.41
N TYR A 284 1.50 11.34 1.17
CA TYR A 284 0.74 11.01 -0.02
C TYR A 284 1.46 11.42 -1.30
N ARG A 285 2.01 12.64 -1.36
CA ARG A 285 2.75 13.13 -2.54
C ARG A 285 3.99 12.30 -2.84
N VAL A 286 4.77 11.96 -1.81
CA VAL A 286 6.00 11.17 -1.96
C VAL A 286 5.69 9.73 -2.37
N ILE A 287 4.73 9.09 -1.71
CA ILE A 287 4.28 7.72 -2.05
C ILE A 287 3.72 7.68 -3.47
N ASN A 288 2.84 8.61 -3.83
CA ASN A 288 2.25 8.68 -5.16
C ASN A 288 3.29 8.98 -6.24
N ALA A 289 4.34 9.75 -5.94
CA ALA A 289 5.48 9.93 -6.83
C ALA A 289 6.25 8.63 -7.02
N ALA A 290 6.54 7.92 -5.92
CA ALA A 290 7.25 6.64 -5.96
C ALA A 290 6.50 5.57 -6.76
N ASP A 291 5.16 5.57 -6.71
CA ASP A 291 4.31 4.62 -7.42
C ASP A 291 4.11 4.99 -8.90
N ARG A 292 4.12 6.28 -9.26
CA ARG A 292 3.79 6.75 -10.63
C ARG A 292 4.99 7.09 -11.50
N TYR A 293 6.13 7.47 -10.91
CA TYR A 293 7.31 7.78 -11.70
C TYR A 293 7.88 6.48 -12.26
N ASN A 294 8.01 6.42 -13.59
CA ASN A 294 8.82 5.37 -14.21
C ASN A 294 10.31 5.61 -13.94
N GLU A 295 11.16 4.61 -14.24
CA GLU A 295 12.60 4.70 -14.00
C GLU A 295 13.24 5.96 -14.61
N ARG A 296 12.81 6.35 -15.81
CA ARG A 296 13.31 7.55 -16.47
C ARG A 296 12.95 8.82 -15.70
N GLN A 297 11.70 8.96 -15.28
CA GLN A 297 11.23 10.09 -14.48
C GLN A 297 11.91 10.13 -13.12
N MET A 298 12.12 8.96 -12.49
CA MET A 298 12.85 8.86 -11.23
C MET A 298 14.29 9.33 -11.39
N ASN A 299 14.97 8.92 -12.47
CA ASN A 299 16.33 9.37 -12.78
C ASN A 299 16.38 10.88 -13.08
N GLU A 300 15.43 11.41 -13.84
CA GLU A 300 15.32 12.85 -14.11
C GLU A 300 15.09 13.65 -12.82
N PHE A 301 14.23 13.14 -11.93
CA PHE A 301 13.97 13.73 -10.62
C PHE A 301 15.23 13.76 -9.75
N ARG A 302 15.93 12.62 -9.59
CA ARG A 302 17.18 12.52 -8.81
C ARG A 302 18.31 13.38 -9.40
N ASN A 303 18.37 13.53 -10.72
CA ASN A 303 19.33 14.42 -11.37
C ASN A 303 19.02 15.91 -11.13
N ALA A 304 17.74 16.28 -11.07
CA ALA A 304 17.31 17.65 -10.80
C ALA A 304 17.44 18.02 -9.32
N PHE A 305 17.23 17.04 -8.44
CA PHE A 305 17.29 17.16 -6.99
C PHE A 305 18.16 16.01 -6.44
N PRO A 306 19.49 16.17 -6.41
CA PRO A 306 20.37 15.12 -5.92
C PRO A 306 20.16 14.84 -4.43
N GLU A 307 20.38 13.59 -4.05
CA GLU A 307 20.40 13.08 -2.68
C GLU A 307 21.46 13.80 -1.84
N SER A 308 21.29 13.82 -0.52
CA SER A 308 22.35 14.29 0.36
C SER A 308 23.54 13.31 0.30
N GLU A 309 24.74 13.82 0.00
CA GLU A 309 25.95 12.98 -0.07
C GLU A 309 26.31 12.43 1.31
N LYS A 310 26.86 11.20 1.34
CA LYS A 310 27.36 10.56 2.56
C LYS A 310 28.37 11.48 3.24
N ILE A 311 28.11 11.77 4.52
CA ILE A 311 29.04 12.49 5.39
C ILE A 311 30.28 11.60 5.51
N GLN A 312 31.41 12.01 4.94
CA GLN A 312 32.69 11.40 5.26
C GLN A 312 33.04 11.80 6.70
N GLU A 313 33.25 10.82 7.57
CA GLU A 313 33.82 11.05 8.89
C GLU A 313 35.22 11.64 8.74
N THR A 314 35.34 12.96 8.84
CA THR A 314 36.62 13.59 9.15
C THR A 314 36.77 13.62 10.66
N GLU A 315 37.94 13.20 11.12
CA GLU A 315 38.37 12.88 12.49
C GLU A 315 38.26 14.01 13.54
N ASN A 316 37.47 15.06 13.31
CA ASN A 316 37.22 16.14 14.27
C ASN A 316 35.73 16.50 14.29
N GLN A 317 35.17 16.50 15.50
CA GLN A 317 33.74 16.60 15.84
C GLN A 317 33.06 17.92 15.43
N ASP A 318 32.78 18.11 14.13
CA ASP A 318 31.77 19.05 13.66
C ASP A 318 31.10 18.51 12.39
N PHE A 319 29.82 18.16 12.48
CA PHE A 319 29.01 17.71 11.34
C PHE A 319 28.74 18.89 10.40
N GLN A 320 29.35 18.92 9.22
CA GLN A 320 28.99 19.88 8.17
C GLN A 320 28.27 19.18 7.02
N ILE A 321 27.02 19.59 6.77
CA ILE A 321 26.25 19.18 5.60
C ILE A 321 26.84 19.90 4.38
N ILE A 322 27.47 19.17 3.47
CA ILE A 322 27.92 19.72 2.18
C ILE A 322 26.70 19.79 1.26
N VAL A 323 26.17 21.00 1.05
CA VAL A 323 25.11 21.24 0.06
C VAL A 323 25.73 21.23 -1.35
N PRO A 324 25.19 20.46 -2.31
CA PRO A 324 25.72 20.47 -3.67
C PRO A 324 25.54 21.85 -4.31
N LYS A 325 26.63 22.40 -4.84
CA LYS A 325 26.58 23.59 -5.71
C LYS A 325 25.83 23.21 -6.99
N GLY A 326 24.56 23.61 -7.07
CA GLY A 326 23.78 23.51 -8.30
C GLY A 326 24.55 24.14 -9.46
N LYS A 327 24.59 23.45 -10.60
CA LYS A 327 25.11 24.01 -11.85
C LYS A 327 24.25 25.22 -12.21
N ASN A 328 24.79 26.42 -11.97
CA ASN A 328 24.23 27.67 -12.48
C ASN A 328 24.10 27.55 -14.01
N LYS A 329 22.88 27.34 -14.52
CA LYS A 329 22.57 27.68 -15.90
C LYS A 329 22.67 29.21 -16.00
N LYS A 330 23.66 29.69 -16.74
CA LYS A 330 23.70 31.09 -17.16
C LYS A 330 22.45 31.38 -18.00
N PRO A 331 21.81 32.55 -17.80
CA PRO A 331 20.74 32.99 -18.68
C PRO A 331 21.34 33.31 -20.05
N ASN A 332 20.77 32.71 -21.10
CA ASN A 332 20.82 33.24 -22.46
C ASN A 332 19.38 33.39 -22.92
#